data_AF-A0A2V6L4K5-F1
#
_entry.id   AF-A0A2V6L4K5-F1
#
_cell.length_a   1.000
_cell.length_b   1.000
_cell.length_c   1.000
_cell.angle_alpha   90.00
_cell.angle_beta   90.00
_cell.angle_gamma   90.00
#
_symmetry.space_group_name_H-M   'P 1'
#
loop_
_entity.id
_entity.type
_entity.pdbx_description
1 polymer ?
#
loop_
_entity_poly.entity_id
_entity_poly.type
_entity_poly.pdbx_seq_one_letter_code
_entity_poly.pdbx_strand_id
1 'polypeptide(L)'
;MNPTIKKISLTILVAALAGGTLMAQTKAPTVQQPGRVITLPHFPSVQIPLREDNSDSPDVNITVAKNLGPTGNLYVVDNGWVVSGSADPTFGGPFSVGIQFRPSVTCHAKTLQAAITYFEGTKNLRLGIYTSNAGAVGTLIQDGFTTAIPNFGTCCTLAKVTLAGLGAALTAGTDYFLVATAGSTDEALVWDFVPPFGGGANGQSFSSDGVTYDAEWTYYGAYQVKGTNP
;
A
#
# COMPACT_ATOMS: atom_id res chain seq x y z
N MET A 1 60.12 -43.82 30.30
CA MET A 1 60.73 -43.30 31.54
C MET A 1 61.11 -41.84 31.29
N ASN A 2 60.60 -40.94 32.14
CA ASN A 2 60.77 -39.48 32.05
C ASN A 2 62.19 -39.07 32.51
N PRO A 3 62.74 -37.91 32.09
CA PRO A 3 62.71 -36.80 33.05
C PRO A 3 62.47 -35.39 32.46
N THR A 4 61.59 -34.70 33.17
CA THR A 4 61.41 -33.28 33.46
C THR A 4 62.70 -32.42 33.49
N ILE A 5 62.63 -31.13 33.08
CA ILE A 5 62.96 -29.93 33.91
C ILE A 5 62.89 -28.58 33.13
N LYS A 6 61.94 -27.75 33.60
CA LYS A 6 61.91 -26.28 33.88
C LYS A 6 62.22 -25.18 32.83
N LYS A 7 61.15 -24.41 32.61
CA LYS A 7 60.99 -22.93 32.68
C LYS A 7 61.83 -22.03 31.74
N ILE A 8 61.13 -21.29 30.87
CA ILE A 8 61.23 -19.82 30.73
C ILE A 8 59.84 -19.32 30.32
N SER A 9 59.31 -18.35 31.07
CA SER A 9 58.09 -17.61 30.78
C SER A 9 58.33 -16.61 29.63
N LEU A 10 57.39 -16.48 28.69
CA LEU A 10 57.18 -15.21 28.00
C LEU A 10 55.70 -15.04 27.62
N THR A 11 55.04 -14.16 28.37
CA THR A 11 53.71 -13.66 28.12
C THR A 11 53.71 -12.80 26.85
N ILE A 12 53.00 -13.21 25.79
CA ILE A 12 52.57 -12.29 24.73
C ILE A 12 51.08 -12.51 24.51
N LEU A 13 50.30 -11.61 25.09
CA LEU A 13 48.89 -11.40 24.85
C LEU A 13 48.73 -10.75 23.47
N VAL A 14 48.46 -11.52 22.42
CA VAL A 14 47.98 -10.95 21.14
C VAL A 14 46.46 -10.92 21.19
N ALA A 15 45.92 -9.79 21.65
CA ALA A 15 44.53 -9.45 21.42
C ALA A 15 44.35 -9.17 19.92
N ALA A 16 44.02 -10.20 19.15
CA ALA A 16 43.44 -10.02 17.83
C ALA A 16 42.04 -9.45 18.05
N LEU A 17 41.93 -8.11 18.04
CA LEU A 17 40.67 -7.42 17.79
C LEU A 17 40.19 -7.91 16.42
N ALA A 18 39.35 -8.94 16.42
CA ALA A 18 38.46 -9.21 15.30
C ALA A 18 37.59 -7.95 15.19
N GLY A 19 37.95 -7.06 14.27
CA GLY A 19 37.09 -6.00 13.80
C GLY A 19 35.88 -6.64 13.12
N GLY A 20 34.96 -7.16 13.93
CA GLY A 20 33.62 -7.48 13.50
C GLY A 20 32.96 -6.15 13.19
N THR A 21 33.05 -5.72 11.94
CA THR A 21 31.99 -4.87 11.40
C THR A 21 30.71 -5.69 11.53
N LEU A 22 29.93 -5.37 12.56
CA LEU A 22 28.50 -5.65 12.57
C LEU A 22 27.94 -4.94 11.34
N MET A 23 27.91 -5.65 10.21
CA MET A 23 26.98 -5.34 9.15
C MET A 23 25.61 -5.44 9.81
N ALA A 24 24.98 -4.29 10.06
CA ALA A 24 23.56 -4.25 10.33
C ALA A 24 22.89 -4.91 9.12
N GLN A 25 22.52 -6.18 9.25
CA GLN A 25 21.76 -6.88 8.22
C GLN A 25 20.39 -6.21 8.20
N THR A 26 20.20 -5.26 7.28
CA THR A 26 18.88 -4.88 6.81
C THR A 26 18.28 -6.15 6.22
N LYS A 27 17.44 -6.83 7.00
CA LYS A 27 16.73 -8.01 6.54
C LYS A 27 15.89 -7.58 5.31
N ALA A 28 15.88 -8.39 4.26
CA ALA A 28 15.15 -8.07 3.03
C ALA A 28 13.62 -8.04 3.30
N PRO A 29 12.84 -7.29 2.50
CA PRO A 29 11.37 -7.38 2.55
C PRO A 29 10.92 -8.84 2.45
N THR A 30 9.93 -9.23 3.25
CA THR A 30 9.41 -10.60 3.22
C THR A 30 8.10 -10.63 2.44
N VAL A 31 7.94 -11.59 1.52
CA VAL A 31 6.73 -11.81 0.72
C VAL A 31 5.95 -13.00 1.30
N GLN A 32 4.67 -12.81 1.63
CA GLN A 32 3.75 -13.89 2.01
C GLN A 32 2.66 -14.10 0.95
N GLN A 33 2.34 -15.34 0.60
CA GLN A 33 1.19 -15.72 -0.24
C GLN A 33 0.33 -16.75 0.51
N PRO A 34 -1.02 -16.71 0.40
CA PRO A 34 -1.84 -16.04 -0.62
C PRO A 34 -2.26 -14.60 -0.25
N GLY A 35 -2.37 -13.73 -1.28
CA GLY A 35 -2.71 -12.31 -1.16
C GLY A 35 -1.56 -11.33 -1.51
N ARG A 36 -0.30 -11.78 -1.63
CA ARG A 36 0.90 -10.94 -1.93
C ARG A 36 0.99 -9.70 -1.02
N VAL A 37 1.32 -9.93 0.24
CA VAL A 37 1.69 -8.87 1.19
C VAL A 37 3.21 -8.66 1.17
N ILE A 38 3.65 -7.40 1.21
CA ILE A 38 5.04 -7.04 1.51
C ILE A 38 5.09 -6.44 2.91
N THR A 39 6.07 -6.90 3.69
CA THR A 39 6.43 -6.28 4.97
C THR A 39 7.93 -5.98 5.01
N LEU A 40 8.33 -4.74 5.37
CA LEU A 40 9.72 -4.43 5.69
C LEU A 40 10.03 -4.88 7.13
N PRO A 41 11.19 -5.51 7.37
CA PRO A 41 11.57 -5.89 8.72
C PRO A 41 12.02 -4.66 9.51
N HIS A 42 11.23 -4.34 10.53
CA HIS A 42 11.56 -3.42 11.64
C HIS A 42 11.87 -1.97 11.22
N PHE A 43 10.84 -1.25 10.78
CA PHE A 43 10.70 0.11 11.26
C PHE A 43 9.93 0.05 12.58
N PRO A 44 10.33 0.79 13.65
CA PRO A 44 9.34 1.07 14.69
C PRO A 44 8.19 1.71 13.94
N SER A 45 6.99 1.15 14.06
CA SER A 45 5.78 1.67 13.43
C SER A 45 5.59 3.12 13.90
N VAL A 46 6.24 4.06 13.20
CA VAL A 46 6.21 5.46 13.58
C VAL A 46 4.83 5.90 13.15
N GLN A 47 3.97 6.02 14.14
CA GLN A 47 2.64 6.57 14.04
C GLN A 47 2.80 8.06 13.75
N ILE A 48 3.01 8.42 12.47
CA ILE A 48 3.18 9.81 12.05
C ILE A 48 1.82 10.36 11.63
N PRO A 49 1.41 11.54 12.13
CA PRO A 49 0.18 12.19 11.68
C PRO A 49 0.23 12.47 10.18
N LEU A 50 -0.73 11.95 9.41
CA LEU A 50 -0.87 12.42 8.03
C LEU A 50 -1.27 13.88 8.03
N ARG A 51 -0.86 14.54 6.96
CA ARG A 51 -1.53 15.73 6.47
C ARG A 51 -2.56 15.26 5.45
N GLU A 52 -3.86 15.39 5.75
CA GLU A 52 -4.88 15.31 4.71
C GLU A 52 -4.47 16.30 3.60
N ASP A 53 -4.35 15.80 2.37
CA ASP A 53 -4.07 16.69 1.26
C ASP A 53 -5.34 17.51 0.98
N ASN A 54 -5.32 18.75 1.45
CA ASN A 54 -6.37 19.74 1.23
C ASN A 54 -6.14 20.55 -0.06
N SER A 55 -5.20 20.15 -0.92
CA SER A 55 -4.94 20.80 -2.22
C SER A 55 -5.93 20.40 -3.32
N ASP A 56 -7.17 20.10 -2.95
CA ASP A 56 -8.18 19.81 -3.95
C ASP A 56 -8.66 21.07 -4.66
N SER A 57 -9.21 20.89 -5.87
CA SER A 57 -9.92 21.96 -6.56
C SER A 57 -11.02 22.50 -5.63
N PRO A 58 -11.31 23.82 -5.65
CA PRO A 58 -12.41 24.39 -4.86
C PRO A 58 -13.76 23.72 -5.09
N ASP A 59 -13.96 23.06 -6.24
CA ASP A 59 -15.19 22.34 -6.56
C ASP A 59 -15.36 21.05 -5.75
N VAL A 60 -14.26 20.45 -5.27
CA VAL A 60 -14.27 19.23 -4.44
C VAL A 60 -14.60 19.61 -3.01
N ASN A 61 -15.89 19.55 -2.68
CA ASN A 61 -16.44 20.09 -1.44
C ASN A 61 -16.94 19.04 -0.45
N ILE A 62 -16.91 17.75 -0.81
CA ILE A 62 -17.35 16.67 0.07
C ILE A 62 -16.34 15.52 0.14
N THR A 63 -16.27 14.88 1.32
CA THR A 63 -15.68 13.55 1.46
C THR A 63 -16.78 12.51 1.21
N VAL A 64 -16.59 11.68 0.19
CA VAL A 64 -17.54 10.65 -0.22
C VAL A 64 -17.36 9.39 0.63
N ALA A 65 -16.11 8.97 0.81
CA ALA A 65 -15.71 7.84 1.65
C ALA A 65 -14.26 8.02 2.09
N LYS A 66 -13.91 7.55 3.29
CA LYS A 66 -12.50 7.44 3.72
C LYS A 66 -12.34 6.34 4.76
N ASN A 67 -11.20 5.68 4.75
CA ASN A 67 -10.78 4.74 5.78
C ASN A 67 -9.33 5.03 6.23
N LEU A 68 -8.91 6.30 6.21
CA LEU A 68 -7.57 6.67 6.62
C LEU A 68 -7.28 6.39 8.11
N GLY A 69 -8.19 5.88 8.94
CA GLY A 69 -7.93 5.68 10.39
C GLY A 69 -8.10 6.96 11.23
N PRO A 70 -7.70 6.94 12.51
CA PRO A 70 -7.80 8.10 13.41
C PRO A 70 -6.66 9.11 13.24
N THR A 71 -6.96 10.41 13.43
CA THR A 71 -5.99 11.50 13.33
C THR A 71 -4.71 11.22 14.12
N GLY A 72 -3.55 11.32 13.45
CA GLY A 72 -2.25 11.06 14.06
C GLY A 72 -1.62 9.72 13.69
N ASN A 73 -2.41 8.79 13.11
CA ASN A 73 -1.95 7.41 13.01
C ASN A 73 -2.71 6.56 11.98
N LEU A 74 -2.53 6.90 10.71
CA LEU A 74 -3.56 6.66 9.71
C LEU A 74 -3.27 5.42 8.82
N TYR A 75 -2.01 5.08 8.56
CA TYR A 75 -1.64 3.82 7.87
C TYR A 75 -0.21 3.38 8.18
N VAL A 76 0.12 2.14 7.80
CA VAL A 76 1.37 1.44 8.12
C VAL A 76 2.27 1.41 6.88
N VAL A 77 3.27 2.29 6.85
CA VAL A 77 4.10 2.58 5.65
C VAL A 77 5.07 1.46 5.25
N ASP A 78 5.20 0.45 6.10
CA ASP A 78 6.10 -0.69 5.94
C ASP A 78 5.36 -2.01 5.71
N ASN A 79 4.02 -1.98 5.57
CA ASN A 79 3.21 -3.16 5.38
C ASN A 79 1.98 -2.88 4.50
N GLY A 80 1.83 -3.64 3.41
CA GLY A 80 0.73 -3.41 2.48
C GLY A 80 0.53 -4.50 1.43
N TRP A 81 -0.55 -4.36 0.68
CA TRP A 81 -0.85 -5.23 -0.45
C TRP A 81 -0.01 -4.82 -1.66
N VAL A 82 0.58 -5.80 -2.35
CA VAL A 82 1.22 -5.53 -3.64
C VAL A 82 0.17 -5.18 -4.68
N VAL A 83 0.47 -4.22 -5.53
CA VAL A 83 -0.24 -3.98 -6.79
C VAL A 83 0.80 -4.04 -7.89
N SER A 84 0.74 -5.08 -8.74
CA SER A 84 1.79 -5.39 -9.71
C SER A 84 1.28 -5.52 -11.14
N GLY A 85 2.15 -5.20 -12.09
CA GLY A 85 1.94 -5.41 -13.52
C GLY A 85 2.21 -6.85 -13.94
N SER A 86 1.79 -7.20 -15.16
CA SER A 86 1.85 -8.57 -15.66
C SER A 86 3.26 -9.14 -15.88
N ALA A 87 4.25 -8.28 -15.99
CA ALA A 87 5.65 -8.60 -16.27
C ALA A 87 6.60 -8.04 -15.19
N ASP A 88 6.07 -7.72 -14.01
CA ASP A 88 6.84 -7.26 -12.87
C ASP A 88 7.91 -8.31 -12.47
N PRO A 89 9.19 -7.93 -12.33
CA PRO A 89 10.28 -8.89 -12.13
C PRO A 89 10.31 -9.50 -10.72
N THR A 90 9.79 -8.82 -9.70
CA THR A 90 9.83 -9.32 -8.32
C THR A 90 8.67 -10.26 -8.02
N PHE A 91 7.46 -9.92 -8.46
CA PHE A 91 6.24 -10.64 -8.15
C PHE A 91 5.76 -11.53 -9.29
N GLY A 92 6.24 -11.34 -10.52
CA GLY A 92 6.08 -12.31 -11.61
C GLY A 92 4.64 -12.50 -12.08
N GLY A 93 3.80 -11.45 -12.00
CA GLY A 93 2.44 -11.50 -12.52
C GLY A 93 1.57 -10.34 -12.02
N PRO A 94 0.43 -10.09 -12.69
CA PRO A 94 -0.41 -8.96 -12.33
C PRO A 94 -1.07 -9.21 -10.97
N PHE A 95 -1.19 -8.16 -10.18
CA PHE A 95 -1.97 -8.19 -8.95
C PHE A 95 -2.66 -6.85 -8.78
N SER A 96 -3.97 -6.87 -8.57
CA SER A 96 -4.75 -5.66 -8.32
C SER A 96 -5.65 -5.86 -7.13
N VAL A 97 -5.95 -4.75 -6.46
CA VAL A 97 -6.68 -4.75 -5.19
C VAL A 97 -7.83 -3.77 -5.29
N GLY A 98 -9.00 -4.19 -4.85
CA GLY A 98 -10.22 -3.40 -4.74
C GLY A 98 -10.68 -3.30 -3.30
N ILE A 99 -11.07 -2.10 -2.87
CA ILE A 99 -11.66 -1.88 -1.56
C ILE A 99 -13.06 -1.33 -1.73
N GLN A 100 -14.03 -2.02 -1.14
CA GLN A 100 -15.42 -1.62 -1.21
C GLN A 100 -15.66 -0.35 -0.38
N PHE A 101 -16.60 0.46 -0.83
CA PHE A 101 -17.09 1.62 -0.09
C PHE A 101 -18.53 1.92 -0.50
N ARG A 102 -19.24 2.65 0.38
CA ARG A 102 -20.63 3.02 0.19
C ARG A 102 -20.81 4.51 0.47
N PRO A 103 -21.05 5.34 -0.57
CA PRO A 103 -21.33 6.76 -0.40
C PRO A 103 -22.57 6.98 0.48
N SER A 104 -22.49 7.94 1.39
CA SER A 104 -23.66 8.38 2.17
C SER A 104 -24.54 9.38 1.42
N VAL A 105 -24.01 9.98 0.36
CA VAL A 105 -24.67 10.99 -0.47
C VAL A 105 -24.48 10.69 -1.97
N THR A 106 -25.49 11.00 -2.77
CA THR A 106 -25.36 10.97 -4.24
C THR A 106 -24.44 12.10 -4.65
N CYS A 107 -23.47 11.82 -5.50
CA CYS A 107 -22.40 12.77 -5.81
C CYS A 107 -21.64 12.40 -7.09
N HIS A 108 -20.73 13.26 -7.49
CA HIS A 108 -19.69 12.95 -8.46
C HIS A 108 -18.33 12.86 -7.78
N ALA A 109 -17.73 11.66 -7.70
CA ALA A 109 -16.36 11.52 -7.22
C ALA A 109 -15.38 12.12 -8.24
N LYS A 110 -14.43 12.91 -7.75
CA LYS A 110 -13.49 13.71 -8.56
C LYS A 110 -12.03 13.45 -8.20
N THR A 111 -11.74 13.20 -6.93
CA THR A 111 -10.37 12.93 -6.48
C THR A 111 -10.36 11.59 -5.76
N LEU A 112 -9.45 10.72 -6.19
CA LEU A 112 -9.13 9.45 -5.55
C LEU A 112 -7.76 9.59 -4.89
N GLN A 113 -7.67 9.30 -3.60
CA GLN A 113 -6.44 9.34 -2.83
C GLN A 113 -6.24 7.99 -2.15
N ALA A 114 -5.05 7.43 -2.25
CA ALA A 114 -4.70 6.17 -1.62
C ALA A 114 -3.30 6.22 -1.03
N ALA A 115 -3.08 5.52 0.08
CA ALA A 115 -1.76 5.32 0.68
C ALA A 115 -1.01 4.26 -0.15
N ILE A 116 -0.75 4.60 -1.41
CA ILE A 116 -0.02 3.75 -2.34
C ILE A 116 1.36 4.34 -2.55
N THR A 117 2.34 3.48 -2.43
CA THR A 117 3.74 3.81 -2.56
C THR A 117 4.40 3.00 -3.67
N TYR A 118 5.44 3.57 -4.25
CA TYR A 118 6.22 3.00 -5.34
C TYR A 118 7.28 2.05 -4.81
N PHE A 119 7.28 0.81 -5.30
CA PHE A 119 8.29 -0.19 -4.98
C PHE A 119 9.30 -0.33 -6.12
N GLU A 120 8.83 -0.60 -7.34
CA GLU A 120 9.68 -0.72 -8.54
C GLU A 120 8.91 -0.46 -9.85
N GLY A 121 9.66 -0.24 -10.94
CA GLY A 121 9.13 -0.05 -12.29
C GLY A 121 9.05 1.41 -12.75
N THR A 122 7.99 1.75 -13.46
CA THR A 122 7.81 3.05 -14.14
C THR A 122 7.22 4.16 -13.27
N LYS A 123 6.83 3.85 -12.03
CA LYS A 123 6.09 4.76 -11.15
C LYS A 123 4.78 5.22 -11.79
N ASN A 124 3.93 4.28 -12.19
CA ASN A 124 2.64 4.57 -12.79
C ASN A 124 1.51 3.82 -12.05
N LEU A 125 0.63 4.58 -11.40
CA LEU A 125 -0.53 4.05 -10.66
C LEU A 125 -1.80 4.39 -11.41
N ARG A 126 -2.67 3.39 -11.56
CA ARG A 126 -4.06 3.56 -11.95
C ARG A 126 -4.98 3.40 -10.74
N LEU A 127 -5.83 4.40 -10.49
CA LEU A 127 -6.94 4.30 -9.55
C LEU A 127 -8.25 4.43 -10.31
N GLY A 128 -9.20 3.54 -10.03
CA GLY A 128 -10.52 3.57 -10.66
C GLY A 128 -11.65 3.24 -9.70
N ILE A 129 -12.83 3.77 -10.02
CA ILE A 129 -14.08 3.41 -9.37
C ILE A 129 -14.81 2.39 -10.23
N TYR A 130 -15.25 1.31 -9.60
CA TYR A 130 -15.97 0.19 -10.21
C TYR A 130 -17.31 -0.01 -9.50
N THR A 131 -18.29 -0.57 -10.20
CA THR A 131 -19.51 -1.07 -9.56
C THR A 131 -19.17 -2.25 -8.62
N SER A 132 -20.04 -2.51 -7.65
CA SER A 132 -20.03 -3.78 -6.92
C SER A 132 -20.93 -4.79 -7.63
N ASN A 133 -20.43 -6.01 -7.84
CA ASN A 133 -21.19 -7.14 -8.37
C ASN A 133 -21.14 -8.30 -7.36
N ALA A 134 -22.23 -8.51 -6.63
CA ALA A 134 -22.33 -9.55 -5.60
C ALA A 134 -21.20 -9.53 -4.55
N GLY A 135 -20.69 -8.33 -4.20
CA GLY A 135 -19.61 -8.17 -3.23
C GLY A 135 -18.20 -8.32 -3.81
N ALA A 136 -18.05 -8.45 -5.13
CA ALA A 136 -16.77 -8.39 -5.84
C ALA A 136 -16.70 -7.15 -6.76
N VAL A 137 -15.50 -6.84 -7.25
CA VAL A 137 -15.30 -5.77 -8.24
C VAL A 137 -16.08 -6.08 -9.52
N GLY A 138 -16.89 -5.13 -9.95
CA GLY A 138 -17.71 -5.21 -11.16
C GLY A 138 -17.11 -4.42 -12.33
N THR A 139 -17.93 -3.58 -12.95
CA THR A 139 -17.57 -2.81 -14.16
C THR A 139 -16.94 -1.48 -13.80
N LEU A 140 -15.90 -1.08 -14.55
CA LEU A 140 -15.29 0.23 -14.43
C LEU A 140 -16.31 1.35 -14.73
N ILE A 141 -16.39 2.33 -13.84
CA ILE A 141 -17.17 3.55 -14.01
C ILE A 141 -16.28 4.68 -14.55
N GLN A 142 -15.15 4.92 -13.88
CA GLN A 142 -14.19 5.95 -14.25
C GLN A 142 -12.85 5.70 -13.57
N ASP A 143 -11.76 6.08 -14.22
CA ASP A 143 -10.41 5.98 -13.70
C ASP A 143 -9.54 7.20 -14.02
N GLY A 144 -8.31 7.14 -13.53
CA GLY A 144 -7.23 8.02 -13.92
C GLY A 144 -5.88 7.44 -13.51
N PHE A 145 -4.83 8.16 -13.88
CA PHE A 145 -3.45 7.75 -13.66
C PHE A 145 -2.69 8.84 -12.92
N THR A 146 -1.64 8.44 -12.20
CA THR A 146 -0.70 9.36 -11.60
C THR A 146 0.70 8.76 -11.57
N THR A 147 1.69 9.63 -11.74
CA THR A 147 3.12 9.32 -11.51
C THR A 147 3.67 10.00 -10.26
N ALA A 148 2.84 10.82 -9.59
CA ALA A 148 3.18 11.46 -8.32
C ALA A 148 2.91 10.48 -7.17
N ILE A 149 3.78 9.47 -7.07
CA ILE A 149 3.69 8.38 -6.10
C ILE A 149 4.87 8.47 -5.12
N PRO A 150 4.64 8.49 -3.80
CA PRO A 150 5.71 8.42 -2.78
C PRO A 150 6.48 7.10 -2.89
N ASN A 151 7.73 7.05 -2.42
CA ASN A 151 8.48 5.79 -2.42
C ASN A 151 8.01 4.89 -1.26
N PHE A 152 8.11 3.58 -1.40
CA PHE A 152 7.78 2.65 -0.32
C PHE A 152 8.64 2.89 0.92
N GLY A 153 8.04 2.72 2.10
CA GLY A 153 8.65 3.10 3.38
C GLY A 153 8.66 4.60 3.66
N THR A 154 8.14 5.45 2.76
CA THR A 154 7.97 6.89 3.02
C THR A 154 6.54 7.20 3.46
N CYS A 155 6.41 7.75 4.66
CA CYS A 155 5.19 8.43 5.11
C CYS A 155 5.26 9.91 4.67
N CYS A 156 4.20 10.69 4.58
CA CYS A 156 2.79 10.50 4.94
C CYS A 156 1.92 11.12 3.84
N THR A 157 2.17 10.66 2.61
CA THR A 157 1.65 11.28 1.41
C THR A 157 0.73 10.28 0.73
N LEU A 158 -0.41 10.76 0.22
CA LEU A 158 -1.32 9.92 -0.56
C LEU A 158 -1.01 10.12 -2.04
N ALA A 159 -0.95 9.02 -2.79
CA ALA A 159 -1.00 9.10 -4.24
C ALA A 159 -2.39 9.62 -4.63
N LYS A 160 -2.42 10.66 -5.48
CA LYS A 160 -3.64 11.37 -5.87
C LYS A 160 -3.90 11.21 -7.37
N VAL A 161 -5.12 10.83 -7.69
CA VAL A 161 -5.66 10.75 -9.06
C VAL A 161 -6.88 11.67 -9.17
N THR A 162 -6.88 12.55 -10.16
CA THR A 162 -8.02 13.40 -10.49
C THR A 162 -8.77 12.80 -11.69
N LEU A 163 -10.05 12.53 -11.51
CA LEU A 163 -10.90 11.96 -12.56
C LEU A 163 -11.30 13.03 -13.58
N ALA A 164 -11.24 12.68 -14.87
CA ALA A 164 -11.59 13.58 -15.96
C ALA A 164 -13.11 13.88 -16.02
N GLY A 165 -13.47 14.95 -16.75
CA GLY A 165 -14.87 15.33 -16.98
C GLY A 165 -15.63 15.63 -15.68
N LEU A 166 -16.88 15.18 -15.58
CA LEU A 166 -17.68 15.29 -14.36
C LEU A 166 -17.24 14.31 -13.26
N GLY A 167 -16.32 13.38 -13.52
CA GLY A 167 -15.94 12.34 -12.56
C GLY A 167 -16.90 11.14 -12.55
N ALA A 168 -16.82 10.31 -11.51
CA ALA A 168 -17.66 9.11 -11.37
C ALA A 168 -18.99 9.47 -10.70
N ALA A 169 -20.11 9.23 -11.37
CA ALA A 169 -21.43 9.40 -10.77
C ALA A 169 -21.70 8.26 -9.77
N LEU A 170 -22.00 8.63 -8.53
CA LEU A 170 -22.23 7.69 -7.43
C LEU A 170 -23.58 7.95 -6.77
N THR A 171 -24.27 6.88 -6.41
CA THR A 171 -25.57 6.93 -5.73
C THR A 171 -25.40 6.66 -4.24
N ALA A 172 -26.09 7.46 -3.41
CA ALA A 172 -26.14 7.23 -1.97
C ALA A 172 -26.62 5.81 -1.65
N GLY A 173 -25.91 5.12 -0.77
CA GLY A 173 -26.29 3.78 -0.35
C GLY A 173 -26.08 2.70 -1.42
N THR A 174 -25.30 2.94 -2.46
CA THR A 174 -24.87 1.89 -3.40
C THR A 174 -23.42 1.51 -3.11
N ASP A 175 -23.10 0.23 -3.18
CA ASP A 175 -21.74 -0.24 -2.97
C ASP A 175 -20.91 -0.12 -4.26
N TYR A 176 -19.70 0.39 -4.11
CA TYR A 176 -18.71 0.56 -5.17
C TYR A 176 -17.34 0.04 -4.72
N PHE A 177 -16.42 -0.12 -5.65
CA PHE A 177 -15.03 -0.46 -5.36
C PHE A 177 -14.09 0.65 -5.82
N LEU A 178 -13.15 1.03 -4.95
CA LEU A 178 -11.94 1.75 -5.35
C LEU A 178 -10.87 0.70 -5.64
N VAL A 179 -10.41 0.64 -6.89
CA VAL A 179 -9.46 -0.36 -7.36
C VAL A 179 -8.13 0.29 -7.71
N ALA A 180 -7.05 -0.27 -7.21
CA ALA A 180 -5.69 0.04 -7.60
C ALA A 180 -5.17 -1.03 -8.55
N THR A 181 -4.59 -0.57 -9.66
CA THR A 181 -3.94 -1.40 -10.66
C THR A 181 -2.61 -0.76 -11.03
N ALA A 182 -1.61 -1.59 -11.34
CA ALA A 182 -0.40 -1.12 -11.98
C ALA A 182 -0.72 -0.43 -13.30
N GLY A 183 -0.17 0.77 -13.51
CA GLY A 183 -0.33 1.54 -14.75
C GLY A 183 0.57 1.05 -15.90
N SER A 184 1.55 0.20 -15.59
CA SER A 184 2.51 -0.38 -16.54
C SER A 184 2.74 -1.86 -16.21
N THR A 185 3.25 -2.63 -17.18
CA THR A 185 3.41 -4.08 -17.03
C THR A 185 4.55 -4.48 -16.10
N ASP A 186 5.56 -3.64 -15.93
CA ASP A 186 6.78 -3.86 -15.14
C ASP A 186 6.76 -3.13 -13.78
N GLU A 187 5.56 -2.75 -13.32
CA GLU A 187 5.37 -1.96 -12.11
C GLU A 187 5.08 -2.85 -10.89
N ALA A 188 5.64 -2.50 -9.73
CA ALA A 188 5.09 -2.87 -8.43
C ALA A 188 4.92 -1.66 -7.52
N LEU A 189 3.75 -1.63 -6.89
CA LEU A 189 3.34 -0.65 -5.90
C LEU A 189 2.92 -1.40 -4.63
N VAL A 190 2.85 -0.67 -3.52
CA VAL A 190 2.36 -1.19 -2.25
C VAL A 190 1.22 -0.31 -1.75
N TRP A 191 0.07 -0.91 -1.46
CA TRP A 191 -1.06 -0.25 -0.84
C TRP A 191 -1.03 -0.50 0.67
N ASP A 192 -0.59 0.52 1.39
CA ASP A 192 -0.33 0.49 2.82
C ASP A 192 -1.62 0.24 3.63
N PHE A 193 -1.52 -0.63 4.63
CA PHE A 193 -2.66 -1.01 5.47
C PHE A 193 -3.07 0.08 6.46
N VAL A 194 -4.37 0.15 6.77
CA VAL A 194 -4.88 0.95 7.89
C VAL A 194 -5.09 0.10 9.16
N PRO A 195 -4.58 0.54 10.34
CA PRO A 195 -4.94 -0.03 11.64
C PRO A 195 -6.37 0.33 12.11
N PRO A 196 -7.05 -0.52 12.89
CA PRO A 196 -6.61 -1.85 13.31
C PRO A 196 -6.61 -2.83 12.13
N PHE A 197 -5.60 -3.70 12.11
CA PHE A 197 -5.52 -4.77 11.12
C PHE A 197 -6.67 -5.76 11.37
N GLY A 198 -7.68 -5.73 10.50
CA GLY A 198 -8.94 -6.45 10.67
C GLY A 198 -9.99 -5.59 11.39
N GLY A 199 -11.12 -5.36 10.70
CA GLY A 199 -12.29 -4.67 11.30
C GLY A 199 -12.94 -3.55 10.48
N GLY A 200 -12.70 -3.47 9.17
CA GLY A 200 -13.47 -2.58 8.29
C GLY A 200 -14.84 -3.17 7.95
N ALA A 201 -15.87 -2.33 7.88
CA ALA A 201 -17.24 -2.73 7.51
C ALA A 201 -17.43 -3.04 6.01
N ASN A 202 -16.36 -3.01 5.21
CA ASN A 202 -16.41 -3.03 3.76
C ASN A 202 -15.70 -4.28 3.21
N GLY A 203 -16.13 -4.88 2.11
CA GLY A 203 -15.41 -5.99 1.47
C GLY A 203 -14.07 -5.54 0.86
N GLN A 204 -13.10 -6.46 0.82
CA GLN A 204 -11.94 -6.35 -0.05
C GLN A 204 -12.08 -7.36 -1.20
N SER A 205 -11.47 -7.06 -2.33
CA SER A 205 -11.28 -8.04 -3.39
C SER A 205 -9.90 -7.89 -4.02
N PHE A 206 -9.34 -8.97 -4.52
CA PHE A 206 -8.09 -8.95 -5.27
C PHE A 206 -8.23 -9.74 -6.56
N SER A 207 -7.31 -9.49 -7.49
CA SER A 207 -7.23 -10.21 -8.74
C SER A 207 -5.77 -10.51 -9.07
N SER A 208 -5.44 -11.79 -9.30
CA SER A 208 -4.11 -12.26 -9.70
C SER A 208 -3.92 -12.39 -11.21
N ASP A 209 -4.95 -12.09 -11.99
CA ASP A 209 -4.95 -12.06 -13.46
C ASP A 209 -5.28 -10.67 -14.03
N GLY A 210 -5.66 -9.72 -13.16
CA GLY A 210 -6.12 -8.37 -13.52
C GLY A 210 -7.55 -8.33 -14.08
N VAL A 211 -8.28 -9.45 -14.06
CA VAL A 211 -9.59 -9.60 -14.71
C VAL A 211 -10.63 -10.18 -13.75
N THR A 212 -10.29 -11.27 -13.07
CA THR A 212 -11.16 -12.02 -12.16
C THR A 212 -10.87 -11.61 -10.73
N TYR A 213 -11.92 -11.25 -10.00
CA TYR A 213 -11.81 -10.69 -8.65
C TYR A 213 -12.42 -11.65 -7.62
N ASP A 214 -11.59 -12.09 -6.69
CA ASP A 214 -11.99 -12.92 -5.55
C ASP A 214 -12.18 -12.03 -4.31
N ALA A 215 -13.20 -12.32 -3.50
CA ALA A 215 -13.49 -11.55 -2.29
C ALA A 215 -12.63 -12.01 -1.10
N GLU A 216 -12.12 -11.07 -0.31
CA GLU A 216 -11.38 -11.30 0.93
C GLU A 216 -11.84 -10.34 2.03
N TRP A 217 -11.57 -10.67 3.30
CA TRP A 217 -12.17 -9.98 4.46
C TRP A 217 -11.18 -9.50 5.52
N THR A 218 -9.89 -9.39 5.20
CA THR A 218 -8.86 -9.41 6.24
C THR A 218 -8.07 -8.11 6.43
N TYR A 219 -7.64 -7.40 5.37
CA TYR A 219 -6.80 -6.18 5.51
C TYR A 219 -7.13 -5.10 4.48
N TYR A 220 -7.33 -3.85 4.91
CA TYR A 220 -7.69 -2.75 4.02
C TYR A 220 -6.51 -1.83 3.75
N GLY A 221 -6.31 -1.49 2.48
CA GLY A 221 -5.49 -0.34 2.10
C GLY A 221 -6.15 0.98 2.51
N ALA A 222 -5.36 1.96 2.92
CA ALA A 222 -5.85 3.29 3.28
C ALA A 222 -6.21 4.12 2.05
N TYR A 223 -7.37 4.78 2.08
CA TYR A 223 -7.88 5.62 1.01
C TYR A 223 -8.83 6.74 1.48
N GLN A 224 -9.04 7.68 0.57
CA GLN A 224 -10.08 8.69 0.62
C GLN A 224 -10.61 8.97 -0.79
N VAL A 225 -11.93 9.04 -0.92
CA VAL A 225 -12.66 9.47 -2.11
C VAL A 225 -13.30 10.81 -1.80
N LYS A 226 -13.02 11.81 -2.65
CA LYS A 226 -13.62 13.14 -2.56
C LYS A 226 -14.36 13.48 -3.84
N GLY A 227 -15.39 14.30 -3.72
CA GLY A 227 -16.28 14.59 -4.83
C GLY A 227 -16.96 15.94 -4.69
N THR A 228 -17.92 16.15 -5.58
CA THR A 228 -18.82 17.30 -5.57
C THR A 228 -20.23 16.83 -5.25
N ASN A 229 -21.01 17.65 -4.56
CA ASN A 229 -22.46 17.48 -4.54
C ASN A 229 -23.03 17.53 -5.98
N PRO A 230 -24.20 16.90 -6.23
CA PRO A 230 -24.91 16.99 -7.50
C PRO A 230 -25.26 18.44 -7.87
#